data_AF-A0A1Y1Q3G0-F1
#
_entry.id   AF-A0A1Y1Q3G0-F1
#
_cell.length_a   1.000
_cell.length_b   1.000
_cell.length_c   1.000
_cell.angle_alpha   90.00
_cell.angle_beta   90.00
_cell.angle_gamma   90.00
#
_symmetry.space_group_name_H-M   'P 1'
#
loop_
_entity.id
_entity.type
_entity.pdbx_description
1 polymer ?
#
loop_
_entity_poly.entity_id
_entity_poly.type
_entity_poly.pdbx_seq_one_letter_code
_entity_poly.pdbx_strand_id
1 'polypeptide(L)'
;MNTTQKTITVFNDLLTTQPNLFAQALPELVELEATVKALADNQEEEIAKAIRSFGKKQTAIRDVVMSRLGKDKGMTGIPTSRPTPEEDKILRKQLLNAMRRFTSSTPTSQPSKPNHEPTKPSR
;
A
#
# COMPACT_ATOMS: atom_id res chain seq x y z
N MET A 1 4.43 14.48 -12.87
CA MET A 1 4.32 13.69 -11.62
C MET A 1 5.55 13.90 -10.75
N ASN A 2 5.37 14.45 -9.55
CA ASN A 2 6.47 14.75 -8.63
C ASN A 2 7.00 13.48 -7.93
N THR A 3 8.22 13.54 -7.39
CA THR A 3 8.87 12.41 -6.69
C THR A 3 8.01 11.82 -5.58
N THR A 4 7.24 12.65 -4.89
CA THR A 4 6.26 12.30 -3.86
C THR A 4 5.21 11.32 -4.39
N GLN A 5 4.47 11.70 -5.43
CA GLN A 5 3.45 10.87 -6.05
C GLN A 5 4.02 9.62 -6.71
N LYS A 6 5.19 9.72 -7.35
CA LYS A 6 5.90 8.54 -7.88
C LYS A 6 6.19 7.52 -6.78
N THR A 7 6.63 7.98 -5.61
CA THR A 7 6.87 7.11 -4.44
C THR A 7 5.60 6.40 -4.00
N ILE A 8 4.48 7.12 -3.89
CA ILE A 8 3.18 6.57 -3.51
C ILE A 8 2.71 5.52 -4.54
N THR A 9 2.85 5.84 -5.83
CA THR A 9 2.42 4.98 -6.94
C THR A 9 3.24 3.70 -7.00
N VAL A 10 4.57 3.81 -6.93
CA VAL A 10 5.47 2.64 -6.91
C VAL A 10 5.19 1.79 -5.68
N PHE A 11 4.95 2.39 -4.52
CA PHE A 11 4.63 1.65 -3.31
C PHE A 11 3.29 0.90 -3.43
N ASN A 12 2.27 1.55 -4.00
CA ASN A 12 0.98 0.92 -4.28
C ASN A 12 1.12 -0.25 -5.28
N ASP A 13 1.87 -0.04 -6.37
CA ASP A 13 2.19 -1.09 -7.33
C ASP A 13 2.87 -2.29 -6.64
N LEU A 14 3.83 -2.06 -5.75
CA LEU A 14 4.51 -3.12 -5.01
C LEU A 14 3.59 -3.89 -4.07
N LEU A 15 2.64 -3.22 -3.41
CA LEU A 15 1.62 -3.90 -2.60
C LEU A 15 0.78 -4.89 -3.42
N THR A 16 0.52 -4.56 -4.69
CA THR A 16 -0.25 -5.42 -5.59
C THR A 16 0.58 -6.49 -6.29
N THR A 17 1.81 -6.18 -6.69
CA THR A 17 2.67 -7.07 -7.49
C THR A 17 3.55 -7.98 -6.63
N GLN A 18 3.94 -7.53 -5.43
CA GLN A 18 4.82 -8.25 -4.51
C GLN A 18 4.28 -8.25 -3.06
N PRO A 19 3.05 -8.74 -2.84
CA PRO A 19 2.44 -8.83 -1.50
C PRO A 19 3.32 -9.57 -0.48
N ASN A 20 4.08 -10.57 -0.92
CA ASN A 20 4.94 -11.38 -0.06
C ASN A 20 6.04 -10.57 0.65
N LEU A 21 6.51 -9.46 0.05
CA LEU A 21 7.49 -8.59 0.71
C LEU A 21 6.88 -7.88 1.94
N PHE A 22 5.59 -7.60 1.88
CA PHE A 22 4.86 -6.91 2.94
C PHE A 22 4.34 -7.86 4.02
N ALA A 23 4.31 -9.17 3.77
CA ALA A 23 3.82 -10.16 4.72
C ALA A 23 4.64 -10.16 6.02
N GLN A 24 5.96 -9.97 5.93
CA GLN A 24 6.84 -9.84 7.10
C GLN A 24 6.78 -8.46 7.77
N ALA A 25 6.23 -7.49 7.06
CA ALA A 25 6.11 -6.09 7.48
C ALA A 25 4.66 -5.67 7.79
N LEU A 26 3.77 -6.65 8.01
CA LEU A 26 2.36 -6.42 8.31
C LEU A 26 2.11 -5.42 9.46
N PRO A 27 2.75 -5.54 10.64
CA PRO A 27 2.50 -4.60 11.73
C PRO A 27 2.83 -3.16 11.32
N GLU A 28 3.99 -2.92 10.73
CA GLU A 28 4.39 -1.60 10.23
C GLU A 28 3.50 -1.11 9.08
N LEU A 29 2.95 -2.02 8.27
CA LEU A 29 2.03 -1.67 7.19
C LEU A 29 0.68 -1.22 7.76
N VAL A 30 0.20 -1.86 8.82
CA VAL A 30 -1.01 -1.44 9.55
C VAL A 30 -0.80 -0.07 10.21
N GLU A 31 0.37 0.17 10.83
CA GLU A 31 0.74 1.49 11.35
C GLU A 31 0.75 2.55 10.24
N LEU A 32 1.33 2.22 9.08
CA LEU A 32 1.35 3.09 7.91
C LEU A 32 -0.07 3.36 7.41
N GLU A 33 -0.96 2.35 7.37
CA GLU A 33 -2.36 2.51 6.93
C GLU A 33 -3.09 3.50 7.83
N ALA A 34 -2.96 3.33 9.15
CA ALA A 34 -3.53 4.23 10.15
C ALA A 34 -3.01 5.66 9.98
N THR A 35 -1.69 5.81 9.74
CA THR A 35 -1.05 7.12 9.50
C THR A 35 -1.62 7.77 8.23
N VAL A 36 -1.65 7.07 7.10
CA VAL A 36 -2.17 7.59 5.83
C VAL A 36 -3.67 7.93 5.92
N LYS A 37 -4.43 7.14 6.70
CA LYS A 37 -5.85 7.38 6.97
C LYS A 37 -6.09 8.64 7.81
N ALA A 38 -5.18 8.96 8.72
CA ALA A 38 -5.22 10.18 9.53
C ALA A 38 -4.81 11.45 8.75
N LEU A 39 -4.02 11.30 7.68
CA LEU A 39 -3.62 12.42 6.81
C LEU A 39 -4.76 12.90 5.91
N ALA A 40 -4.80 14.21 5.60
CA ALA A 40 -5.77 14.79 4.68
C ALA A 40 -5.48 14.46 3.21
N ASP A 41 -6.47 14.61 2.33
CA ASP A 41 -6.36 14.27 0.88
C ASP A 41 -5.26 15.07 0.15
N ASN A 42 -4.90 16.24 0.67
CA ASN A 42 -3.93 17.19 0.15
C ASN A 42 -2.59 17.18 0.91
N GLN A 43 -2.29 16.09 1.64
CA GLN A 43 -1.02 15.88 2.36
C GLN A 43 -0.15 14.78 1.74
N GLU A 44 0.01 14.80 0.42
CA GLU A 44 0.83 13.83 -0.34
C GLU A 44 2.28 13.74 0.17
N GLU A 45 2.87 14.86 0.56
CA GLU A 45 4.24 14.91 1.06
C GLU A 45 4.40 14.14 2.37
N GLU A 46 3.42 14.28 3.27
CA GLU A 46 3.39 13.54 4.54
C GLU A 46 3.11 12.06 4.30
N ILE A 47 2.27 11.70 3.30
CA ILE A 47 2.05 10.30 2.90
C ILE A 47 3.36 9.70 2.39
N ALA A 48 4.08 10.37 1.49
CA ALA A 48 5.35 9.88 0.98
C ALA A 48 6.43 9.84 2.07
N LYS A 49 6.38 10.74 3.05
CA LYS A 49 7.26 10.73 4.23
C LYS A 49 6.95 9.54 5.12
N ALA A 50 5.68 9.19 5.32
CA ALA A 50 5.27 7.99 6.05
C ALA A 50 5.76 6.72 5.34
N ILE A 51 5.63 6.64 4.01
CA ILE A 51 6.17 5.54 3.19
C ILE A 51 7.70 5.47 3.32
N ARG A 52 8.40 6.61 3.31
CA ARG A 52 9.85 6.65 3.52
C ARG A 52 10.25 6.19 4.92
N SER A 53 9.50 6.58 5.96
CA SER A 53 9.70 6.11 7.33
C SER A 53 9.45 4.61 7.46
N PHE A 54 8.42 4.08 6.81
CA PHE A 54 8.19 2.65 6.70
C PHE A 54 9.39 1.94 6.04
N GLY A 55 9.89 2.48 4.92
CA GLY A 55 11.08 1.96 4.26
C GLY A 55 12.36 2.04 5.11
N LYS A 56 12.46 2.93 6.10
CA LYS A 56 13.57 2.92 7.06
C LYS A 56 13.51 1.71 7.99
N LYS A 57 12.31 1.30 8.40
CA LYS A 57 12.10 0.07 9.18
C LYS A 57 12.27 -1.18 8.30
N GLN A 58 11.82 -1.08 7.05
CA GLN A 58 11.79 -2.18 6.07
C GLN A 58 12.70 -1.91 4.87
N THR A 59 14.00 -2.14 5.07
CA THR A 59 15.04 -1.83 4.09
C THR A 59 14.87 -2.59 2.78
N ALA A 60 14.38 -3.84 2.81
CA ALA A 60 14.11 -4.64 1.61
C ALA A 60 13.05 -3.97 0.71
N ILE A 61 11.94 -3.52 1.29
CA ILE A 61 10.87 -2.83 0.55
C ILE A 61 11.39 -1.48 0.04
N ARG A 62 12.13 -0.73 0.86
CA ARG A 62 12.75 0.53 0.46
C ARG A 62 13.66 0.36 -0.74
N ASP A 63 14.50 -0.67 -0.75
CA ASP A 63 15.46 -0.91 -1.82
C ASP A 63 14.76 -1.19 -3.15
N VAL A 64 13.67 -1.96 -3.11
CA VAL A 64 12.82 -2.22 -4.28
C VAL A 64 12.11 -0.95 -4.75
N VAL A 65 11.53 -0.16 -3.84
CA VAL A 65 10.92 1.14 -4.16
C VAL A 65 11.94 2.07 -4.81
N MET A 66 13.13 2.21 -4.22
CA MET A 66 14.20 3.08 -4.72
C MET A 66 14.77 2.57 -6.04
N SER A 67 14.89 1.26 -6.22
CA SER A 67 15.31 0.64 -7.49
C SER A 67 14.31 0.91 -8.61
N ARG A 68 13.00 0.87 -8.31
CA ARG A 68 11.93 1.21 -9.25
C ARG A 68 11.90 2.70 -9.58
N LEU A 69 12.11 3.57 -8.58
CA LEU A 69 12.22 5.02 -8.76
C LEU A 69 13.49 5.40 -9.54
N GLY A 70 14.60 4.72 -9.32
CA GLY A 70 15.90 5.00 -9.93
C GLY A 70 16.06 4.48 -11.36
N LYS A 71 15.23 3.50 -11.78
CA LYS A 71 15.15 3.06 -13.18
C LYS A 71 14.50 4.09 -14.11
N ASP A 72 13.87 5.12 -13.56
CA ASP A 72 13.27 6.25 -14.31
C ASP A 72 14.30 7.32 -14.72
N LYS A 73 15.59 6.96 -14.84
CA LYS A 73 16.67 7.86 -15.32
C LYS A 73 16.59 8.19 -16.82
N GLY A 74 15.59 7.71 -17.54
CA GLY A 74 15.47 7.85 -19.00
C GLY A 74 14.39 8.81 -19.51
N MET A 75 13.53 9.38 -18.66
CA MET A 75 12.41 10.20 -19.14
C MET A 75 12.65 11.69 -18.86
N THR A 76 13.57 12.27 -19.64
CA THR A 76 13.61 13.72 -19.91
C THR A 76 12.38 14.08 -20.74
N GLY A 77 11.25 14.21 -20.07
CA GLY A 77 9.99 14.62 -20.66
C GLY A 77 9.09 14.96 -19.50
N ILE A 78 9.28 16.14 -18.94
CA ILE A 78 8.47 16.65 -17.85
C ILE A 78 7.13 17.08 -18.46
N PRO A 79 5.99 16.40 -18.25
CA PRO A 79 4.76 17.15 -18.16
C PRO A 79 4.83 17.85 -16.81
N THR A 80 5.16 19.14 -16.86
CA THR A 80 5.17 20.11 -15.76
C THR A 80 3.74 20.41 -15.28
N SER A 81 2.82 19.47 -15.43
CA SER A 81 1.49 19.56 -14.86
C SER A 81 1.63 19.29 -13.38
N ARG A 82 1.49 20.36 -12.60
CA ARG A 82 1.24 20.27 -11.16
C ARG A 82 0.04 19.34 -11.01
N PRO A 83 0.15 18.25 -10.24
CA PRO A 83 -0.95 17.32 -10.08
C PRO A 83 -2.18 18.05 -9.55
N THR A 84 -3.33 17.67 -10.08
CA THR A 84 -4.59 18.25 -9.63
C THR A 84 -4.97 17.66 -8.26
N PRO A 85 -5.65 18.43 -7.39
CA PRO A 85 -6.11 17.91 -6.09
C PRO A 85 -6.97 16.64 -6.18
N GLU A 86 -7.65 16.44 -7.32
CA GLU A 86 -8.40 15.21 -7.59
C GLU A 86 -7.50 14.00 -7.80
N GLU A 87 -6.38 14.14 -8.52
CA GLU A 87 -5.41 13.07 -8.71
C GLU A 87 -4.81 12.62 -7.38
N ASP A 88 -4.48 13.55 -6.48
CA ASP A 88 -3.96 13.24 -5.15
C ASP A 88 -4.98 12.48 -4.29
N LYS A 89 -6.24 12.89 -4.34
CA LYS A 89 -7.33 12.19 -3.65
C LYS A 89 -7.51 10.77 -4.19
N ILE A 90 -7.46 10.61 -5.51
CA ILE A 90 -7.56 9.29 -6.16
C ILE A 90 -6.37 8.41 -5.74
N LEU A 91 -5.15 8.96 -5.77
CA LEU A 91 -3.92 8.25 -5.44
C LEU A 91 -3.92 7.76 -3.98
N ARG A 92 -4.29 8.64 -3.04
CA ARG A 92 -4.45 8.29 -1.62
C ARG A 92 -5.50 7.20 -1.43
N LYS A 93 -6.64 7.33 -2.09
CA LYS A 93 -7.73 6.34 -2.00
C LYS A 93 -7.29 4.98 -2.53
N GLN A 94 -6.54 4.95 -3.64
CA GLN A 94 -5.98 3.72 -4.19
C GLN A 94 -4.97 3.08 -3.24
N LEU A 95 -4.05 3.87 -2.67
CA LEU A 95 -3.09 3.40 -1.69
C LEU A 95 -3.78 2.77 -0.47
N LEU A 96 -4.73 3.48 0.14
CA LEU A 96 -5.50 2.97 1.28
C LEU A 96 -6.27 1.70 0.93
N ASN A 97 -6.85 1.62 -0.27
CA ASN A 97 -7.55 0.43 -0.70
C ASN A 97 -6.59 -0.75 -0.88
N ALA A 98 -5.42 -0.55 -1.47
CA ALA A 98 -4.42 -1.61 -1.63
C ALA A 98 -3.88 -2.11 -0.28
N MET A 99 -3.54 -1.19 0.63
CA MET A 99 -3.12 -1.51 1.99
C MET A 99 -4.21 -2.26 2.74
N ARG A 100 -5.44 -1.75 2.73
CA ARG A 100 -6.60 -2.39 3.36
C ARG A 100 -6.83 -3.78 2.79
N ARG A 101 -6.78 -3.96 1.47
CA ARG A 101 -6.94 -5.28 0.84
C ARG A 101 -5.85 -6.22 1.31
N PHE A 102 -4.61 -5.76 1.44
CA PHE A 102 -3.54 -6.59 1.95
C PHE A 102 -3.71 -6.95 3.44
N THR A 103 -4.01 -5.97 4.30
CA THR A 103 -4.21 -6.17 5.75
C THR A 103 -5.50 -6.93 6.08
N SER A 104 -6.53 -6.87 5.22
CA SER A 104 -7.78 -7.64 5.37
C SER A 104 -7.76 -9.00 4.67
N SER A 105 -6.90 -9.21 3.67
CA SER A 105 -6.75 -10.49 2.98
C SER A 105 -5.69 -11.38 3.62
N THR A 106 -4.83 -10.86 4.49
CA THR A 106 -4.11 -11.73 5.42
C THR A 106 -5.14 -12.39 6.32
N PRO A 107 -5.27 -13.73 6.29
CA PRO A 107 -6.19 -14.42 7.15
C PRO A 107 -5.68 -14.25 8.58
N THR A 108 -6.14 -13.22 9.28
CA THR A 108 -6.39 -13.35 10.70
C THR A 108 -7.27 -14.57 10.79
N SER A 109 -6.75 -15.68 11.32
CA SER A 109 -7.44 -16.95 11.52
C SER A 109 -8.93 -16.73 11.66
N GLN A 110 -9.66 -16.82 10.55
CA GLN A 110 -11.09 -16.99 10.62
C GLN A 110 -11.20 -18.41 11.14
N PRO A 111 -11.75 -18.68 12.33
CA PRO A 111 -12.12 -20.03 12.65
C PRO A 111 -13.12 -20.41 11.56
N SER A 112 -12.65 -21.20 10.59
CA SER A 112 -13.51 -21.98 9.73
C SER A 112 -14.40 -22.75 10.68
N LYS A 113 -15.61 -22.25 10.93
CA LYS A 113 -16.68 -23.09 11.44
C LYS A 113 -16.79 -24.20 10.40
N PRO A 114 -16.46 -25.46 10.72
CA PRO A 114 -16.96 -26.54 9.90
C PRO A 114 -18.46 -26.48 10.14
N ASN A 115 -19.20 -25.96 9.17
CA ASN A 115 -20.64 -26.13 9.13
C ASN A 115 -20.90 -27.60 8.77
N HIS A 116 -20.56 -28.50 9.68
CA HIS A 116 -21.02 -29.87 9.63
C HIS A 116 -22.40 -29.85 10.25
N GLU A 117 -23.38 -29.63 9.38
CA GLU A 117 -24.69 -30.24 9.55
C GLU A 117 -24.48 -31.76 9.50
N PRO A 118 -24.88 -32.53 10.52
CA PRO A 118 -25.23 -33.92 10.33
C PRO A 118 -26.74 -33.98 10.34
N THR A 119 -27.31 -33.96 9.14
CA THR A 119 -28.62 -34.53 8.85
C THR A 119 -28.56 -35.98 9.34
N LYS A 120 -29.21 -36.29 10.47
CA LYS A 120 -29.40 -37.67 10.90
C LYS A 120 -30.81 -38.11 10.49
N PRO A 121 -30.95 -39.08 9.58
CA PRO A 121 -32.23 -39.71 9.32
C PRO A 121 -32.59 -40.68 10.46
N SER A 122 -33.89 -40.69 10.77
CA SER A 122 -34.73 -41.72 11.42
C SER A 122 -34.12 -42.74 12.38
N ARG A 123 -34.70 -42.80 13.60
CA ARG A 123 -35.55 -43.93 13.99
C ARG A 123 -36.58 -43.51 15.03
#